data_AF-A0A7J3QD59-F1
#
_entry.id   AF-A0A7J3QD59-F1
#
_cell.length_a   1.000
_cell.length_b   1.000
_cell.length_c   1.000
_cell.angle_alpha   90.00
_cell.angle_beta   90.00
_cell.angle_gamma   90.00
#
_symmetry.space_group_name_H-M   'P 1'
#
loop_
_entity.id
_entity.type
_entity.pdbx_description
1 polymer ?
#
loop_
_entity_poly.entity_id
_entity_poly.type
_entity_poly.pdbx_seq_one_letter_code
_entity_poly.pdbx_strand_id
1 'polypeptide(L)'
;MDEKRLEKCFEFDKTILMGCIPMNINVARRLAKIQRLSTIIITPNSLKFVDENQVNFMYQSSNRNKYIEVHLQPFLKMFLISDSIHSIEKSFYLLGNIIERALKLDVGIIMSTASDDDKKLCSLTHVDIILFYLGFSKRERRLITEVYPIELLMTWLNYK
;
A
#
# COMPACT_ATOMS: atom_id res chain seq x y z
N MET A 1 24.69 5.75 -2.14
CA MET A 1 24.20 5.80 -0.74
C MET A 1 23.67 4.43 -0.43
N ASP A 2 24.51 3.61 0.21
CA ASP A 2 24.39 2.15 0.23
C ASP A 2 23.25 1.65 1.11
N GLU A 3 22.57 0.57 0.68
CA GLU A 3 21.55 -0.14 1.46
C GLU A 3 22.03 -0.44 2.89
N LYS A 4 23.31 -0.80 3.05
CA LYS A 4 23.95 -1.04 4.36
C LYS A 4 23.95 0.17 5.30
N ARG A 5 23.91 1.41 4.77
CA ARG A 5 23.81 2.62 5.59
C ARG A 5 22.38 2.89 6.04
N LEU A 6 21.37 2.60 5.22
CA LEU A 6 19.97 2.71 5.64
C LEU A 6 19.61 1.65 6.69
N GLU A 7 20.09 0.41 6.52
CA GLU A 7 19.93 -0.64 7.54
C GLU A 7 20.67 -0.33 8.86
N LYS A 8 21.70 0.52 8.82
CA LYS A 8 22.41 1.00 10.03
C LYS A 8 21.76 2.24 10.66
N CYS A 9 21.11 3.10 9.87
CA CYS A 9 20.41 4.28 10.38
C CYS A 9 19.11 3.92 11.12
N PHE A 10 18.63 2.70 10.95
CA PHE A 10 17.51 2.18 11.68
C PHE A 10 17.94 0.84 12.29
N GLU A 11 18.26 0.83 13.58
CA GLU A 11 18.29 -0.42 14.34
C GLU A 11 16.86 -0.96 14.39
N PHE A 12 16.47 -1.63 13.31
CA PHE A 12 15.11 -2.12 13.13
C PHE A 12 14.84 -3.24 14.13
N ASP A 13 13.95 -2.95 15.07
CA ASP A 13 13.35 -3.98 15.92
C ASP A 13 12.56 -4.96 15.04
N LYS A 14 12.91 -6.24 15.13
CA LYS A 14 12.25 -7.31 14.36
C LYS A 14 10.78 -7.47 14.73
N THR A 15 10.36 -6.92 15.87
CA THR A 15 8.99 -7.05 16.38
C THR A 15 8.01 -6.03 15.79
N ILE A 16 8.44 -5.16 14.87
CA ILE A 16 7.61 -4.06 14.36
C ILE A 16 7.37 -4.21 12.85
N LEU A 17 6.10 -4.20 12.43
CA LEU A 17 5.75 -3.99 11.02
C LEU A 17 6.03 -2.54 10.64
N MET A 18 6.89 -2.32 9.64
CA MET A 18 7.26 -0.98 9.21
C MET A 18 6.59 -0.63 7.89
N GLY A 19 5.84 0.48 7.89
CA GLY A 19 5.28 1.11 6.70
C GLY A 19 5.90 2.48 6.42
N CYS A 20 6.20 2.77 5.16
CA CYS A 20 6.81 4.04 4.75
C CYS A 20 6.04 4.71 3.60
N ILE A 21 5.76 6.00 3.73
CA ILE A 21 5.17 6.83 2.66
C ILE A 21 6.31 7.42 1.80
N PRO A 22 6.37 7.16 0.50
CA PRO A 22 7.39 7.77 -0.35
C PRO A 22 7.11 9.25 -0.58
N MET A 23 8.12 10.09 -0.36
CA MET A 23 8.04 11.54 -0.60
C MET A 23 8.40 11.94 -2.04
N ASN A 24 9.08 11.07 -2.78
CA ASN A 24 9.43 11.25 -4.18
C ASN A 24 9.76 9.90 -4.85
N ILE A 25 9.94 9.91 -6.17
CA ILE A 25 10.20 8.72 -6.99
C ILE A 25 11.49 7.97 -6.60
N ASN A 26 12.54 8.71 -6.20
CA ASN A 26 13.81 8.11 -5.79
C ASN A 26 13.66 7.38 -4.44
N VAL A 27 12.90 7.95 -3.52
CA VAL A 27 12.55 7.32 -2.24
C VAL A 27 11.70 6.07 -2.50
N ALA A 28 10.66 6.17 -3.34
CA ALA A 28 9.81 5.03 -3.69
C ALA A 28 10.60 3.86 -4.26
N ARG A 29 11.53 4.14 -5.20
CA ARG A 29 12.43 3.12 -5.76
C ARG A 29 13.31 2.45 -4.70
N ARG A 30 13.81 3.21 -3.72
CA ARG A 30 14.62 2.67 -2.63
C ARG A 30 13.77 1.81 -1.69
N LEU A 31 12.61 2.31 -1.27
CA LEU A 31 11.69 1.58 -0.40
C LEU A 31 11.25 0.24 -1.03
N ALA A 32 11.03 0.21 -2.35
CA ALA A 32 10.72 -1.02 -3.09
C ALA A 32 11.80 -2.11 -2.96
N LYS A 33 13.07 -1.73 -2.70
CA LYS A 33 14.21 -2.66 -2.60
C LYS A 33 14.58 -3.05 -1.17
N ILE A 34 14.36 -2.17 -0.18
CA ILE A 34 14.75 -2.42 1.23
C ILE A 34 14.12 -3.71 1.75
N GLN A 35 14.92 -4.68 2.17
CA GLN A 35 14.41 -5.98 2.59
C GLN A 35 13.56 -5.90 3.86
N ARG A 36 13.94 -5.09 4.85
CA ARG A 36 13.23 -5.05 6.15
C ARG A 36 11.93 -4.24 6.16
N LEU A 37 11.55 -3.63 5.04
CA LEU A 37 10.32 -2.85 4.97
C LEU A 37 9.13 -3.77 4.72
N SER A 38 8.10 -3.69 5.56
CA SER A 38 6.88 -4.49 5.43
C SER A 38 5.92 -3.89 4.42
N THR A 39 5.68 -2.58 4.48
CA THR A 39 4.72 -1.91 3.59
C THR A 39 5.27 -0.63 2.94
N ILE A 40 4.88 -0.39 1.69
CA ILE A 40 4.96 0.93 1.06
C ILE A 40 3.58 1.54 1.08
N ILE A 41 3.45 2.68 1.74
CA ILE A 41 2.16 3.32 1.97
C ILE A 41 1.81 4.28 0.83
N ILE A 42 0.62 4.08 0.27
CA ILE A 42 0.03 4.91 -0.77
C ILE A 42 -1.06 5.79 -0.17
N THR A 43 -0.94 7.07 -0.48
CA THR A 43 -1.90 8.16 -0.23
C THR A 43 -2.10 8.91 -1.55
N PRO A 44 -3.10 9.79 -1.69
CA PRO A 44 -3.24 10.62 -2.89
C PRO A 44 -1.96 11.38 -3.27
N ASN A 45 -1.20 11.84 -2.28
CA ASN A 45 0.04 12.60 -2.50
C ASN A 45 1.22 11.73 -2.95
N SER A 46 1.29 10.48 -2.46
CA SER A 46 2.38 9.55 -2.79
C SER A 46 2.09 8.65 -3.98
N LEU A 47 0.83 8.59 -4.43
CA LEU A 47 0.35 7.75 -5.53
C LEU A 47 1.18 7.90 -6.81
N LYS A 48 1.56 9.14 -7.14
CA LYS A 48 2.36 9.48 -8.34
C LYS A 48 3.80 8.95 -8.32
N PHE A 49 4.27 8.42 -7.19
CA PHE A 49 5.63 7.90 -7.04
C PHE A 49 5.72 6.38 -7.08
N VAL A 50 4.57 5.68 -7.03
CA VAL A 50 4.50 4.23 -7.07
C VAL A 50 3.85 3.83 -8.39
N ASP A 51 4.65 3.43 -9.36
CA ASP A 51 4.22 2.97 -10.67
C ASP A 51 4.67 1.51 -10.91
N GLU A 52 4.55 1.04 -12.15
CA GLU A 52 4.99 -0.31 -12.56
C GLU A 52 6.39 -0.67 -12.08
N ASN A 53 7.32 0.28 -12.15
CA ASN A 53 8.71 0.03 -11.85
C ASN A 53 8.87 -0.31 -10.38
N GLN A 54 8.16 0.36 -9.49
CA GLN A 54 8.21 0.09 -8.05
C GLN A 54 7.58 -1.26 -7.75
N VAL A 55 6.43 -1.59 -8.35
CA VAL A 55 5.81 -2.92 -8.21
C VAL A 55 6.76 -4.02 -8.72
N ASN A 56 7.39 -3.82 -9.87
CA ASN A 56 8.39 -4.74 -10.42
C ASN A 56 9.60 -4.89 -9.48
N PHE A 57 10.10 -3.81 -8.88
CA PHE A 57 11.19 -3.90 -7.90
C PHE A 57 10.78 -4.64 -6.63
N MET A 58 9.52 -4.51 -6.19
CA MET A 58 8.99 -5.28 -5.06
C MET A 58 8.93 -6.76 -5.38
N TYR A 59 8.40 -7.12 -6.56
CA TYR A 59 8.35 -8.51 -7.03
C TYR A 59 9.75 -9.15 -7.15
N GLN A 60 10.73 -8.40 -7.66
CA GLN A 60 12.12 -8.87 -7.80
C GLN A 60 12.91 -8.89 -6.49
N SER A 61 12.39 -8.28 -5.42
CA SER A 61 13.10 -8.24 -4.14
C SER A 61 13.21 -9.65 -3.55
N SER A 62 14.34 -9.96 -2.94
CA SER A 62 14.53 -11.22 -2.21
C SER A 62 13.59 -11.34 -1.01
N ASN A 63 13.05 -10.23 -0.50
CA ASN A 63 11.95 -10.27 0.45
C ASN A 63 10.61 -10.25 -0.28
N ARG A 64 9.99 -11.42 -0.42
CA ARG A 64 8.63 -11.55 -0.99
C ARG A 64 7.52 -11.07 -0.05
N ASN A 65 7.82 -10.83 1.22
CA ASN A 65 6.83 -10.43 2.22
C ASN A 65 6.75 -8.90 2.33
N LYS A 66 6.63 -8.22 1.19
CA LYS A 66 6.47 -6.77 1.12
C LYS A 66 5.17 -6.43 0.43
N TYR A 67 4.39 -5.57 1.06
CA TYR A 67 3.05 -5.24 0.65
C TYR A 67 2.95 -3.76 0.27
N ILE A 68 1.97 -3.44 -0.55
CA ILE A 68 1.51 -2.07 -0.74
C ILE A 68 0.35 -1.84 0.22
N GLU A 69 0.43 -0.79 1.02
CA GLU A 69 -0.62 -0.40 1.95
C GLU A 69 -1.33 0.86 1.45
N VAL A 70 -2.63 0.78 1.22
CA VAL A 70 -3.42 1.93 0.79
C VAL A 70 -4.09 2.54 2.01
N HIS A 71 -3.76 3.80 2.33
CA HIS A 71 -4.47 4.57 3.35
C HIS A 71 -5.72 5.19 2.73
N LEU A 72 -6.90 4.64 3.05
CA LEU A 72 -8.17 5.05 2.44
C LEU A 72 -8.67 6.41 2.91
N GLN A 73 -8.50 6.77 4.19
CA GLN A 73 -9.05 8.02 4.72
C GLN A 73 -8.56 9.27 3.97
N PRO A 74 -7.27 9.40 3.59
CA PRO A 74 -6.81 10.46 2.70
C PRO A 74 -7.54 10.54 1.35
N PHE A 75 -7.88 9.41 0.72
CA PHE A 75 -8.65 9.39 -0.53
C PHE A 75 -10.09 9.84 -0.28
N LEU A 76 -10.72 9.37 0.80
CA LEU A 76 -12.08 9.77 1.15
C LEU A 76 -12.19 11.27 1.44
N LYS A 77 -11.18 11.85 2.11
CA LYS A 77 -11.11 13.30 2.35
C LYS A 77 -11.04 14.11 1.06
N MET A 78 -10.60 13.55 -0.07
CA MET A 78 -10.61 14.26 -1.34
C MET A 78 -12.04 14.63 -1.78
N PHE A 79 -13.05 13.81 -1.47
CA PHE A 79 -14.45 14.14 -1.77
C PHE A 79 -14.98 15.33 -0.97
N LEU A 80 -14.36 15.66 0.16
CA LEU A 80 -14.78 16.76 1.03
C LEU A 80 -14.00 18.06 0.74
N ILE A 81 -12.78 17.95 0.21
CA ILE A 81 -11.82 19.07 0.13
C ILE A 81 -11.50 19.44 -1.32
N SER A 82 -11.69 18.53 -2.29
CA SER A 82 -11.32 18.80 -3.68
C SER A 82 -12.43 19.53 -4.42
N ASP A 83 -12.08 20.68 -5.01
CA ASP A 83 -12.98 21.45 -5.88
C ASP A 83 -13.18 20.79 -7.26
N SER A 84 -12.47 19.69 -7.56
CA SER A 84 -12.47 19.07 -8.89
C SER A 84 -12.74 17.56 -8.81
N ILE A 85 -13.93 17.16 -9.26
CA ILE A 85 -14.32 15.75 -9.45
C ILE A 85 -13.28 15.02 -10.33
N HIS A 86 -12.78 15.67 -11.38
CA HIS A 86 -11.79 15.09 -12.28
C HIS A 86 -10.48 14.70 -11.56
N SER A 87 -10.05 15.49 -10.57
CA SER A 87 -8.88 15.16 -9.75
C SER A 87 -9.11 13.89 -8.92
N ILE A 88 -10.31 13.74 -8.36
CA ILE A 88 -10.71 12.57 -7.59
C ILE A 88 -10.73 11.33 -8.49
N GLU A 89 -11.42 11.40 -9.63
CA GLU A 89 -11.50 10.30 -10.61
C GLU A 89 -10.10 9.86 -11.07
N LYS A 90 -9.23 10.82 -11.38
CA LYS A 90 -7.85 10.55 -11.78
C LYS A 90 -7.08 9.80 -10.68
N SER A 91 -7.23 10.20 -9.42
CA SER A 91 -6.60 9.52 -8.29
C SER A 91 -7.12 8.09 -8.09
N PHE A 92 -8.42 7.85 -8.20
CA PHE A 92 -8.98 6.50 -8.10
C PHE A 92 -8.60 5.63 -9.31
N TYR A 93 -8.53 6.20 -10.51
CA TYR A 93 -8.04 5.51 -11.70
C TYR A 93 -6.58 5.06 -11.54
N LEU A 94 -5.70 5.96 -11.08
CA LEU A 94 -4.30 5.62 -10.81
C LEU A 94 -4.17 4.58 -9.70
N LEU A 95 -4.98 4.67 -8.65
CA LEU A 95 -5.03 3.66 -7.58
C LEU A 95 -5.44 2.29 -8.13
N GLY A 96 -6.51 2.22 -8.94
CA GLY A 96 -6.95 1.01 -9.61
C GLY A 96 -5.85 0.36 -10.44
N ASN A 97 -5.14 1.16 -11.25
CA ASN A 97 -4.03 0.65 -12.07
C ASN A 97 -2.89 0.06 -11.23
N ILE A 98 -2.53 0.67 -10.10
CA ILE A 98 -1.51 0.13 -9.21
C ILE A 98 -1.98 -1.18 -8.60
N ILE A 99 -3.24 -1.25 -8.18
CA ILE A 99 -3.81 -2.46 -7.58
C ILE A 99 -3.81 -3.61 -8.59
N GLU A 100 -4.31 -3.37 -9.79
CA GLU A 100 -4.34 -4.36 -10.87
C GLU A 100 -2.94 -4.90 -11.17
N ARG A 101 -1.93 -4.02 -11.25
CA ARG A 101 -0.54 -4.41 -11.55
C ARG A 101 0.08 -5.24 -10.45
N ALA A 102 -0.14 -4.86 -9.20
CA ALA A 102 0.37 -5.62 -8.07
C ALA A 102 -0.24 -7.02 -8.02
N LEU A 103 -1.57 -7.14 -8.21
CA LEU A 103 -2.24 -8.44 -8.29
C LEU A 103 -1.69 -9.32 -9.42
N LYS A 104 -1.43 -8.75 -10.61
CA LYS A 104 -0.83 -9.49 -11.73
C LYS A 104 0.58 -10.00 -11.44
N LEU A 105 1.33 -9.27 -10.62
CA LEU A 105 2.71 -9.60 -10.25
C LEU A 105 2.81 -10.30 -8.89
N ASP A 106 1.68 -10.71 -8.31
CA ASP A 106 1.62 -11.33 -6.98
C ASP A 106 2.31 -10.51 -5.88
N VAL A 107 2.21 -9.19 -5.99
CA VAL A 107 2.62 -8.24 -4.95
C VAL A 107 1.40 -7.95 -4.09
N GLY A 108 1.49 -8.32 -2.81
CA GLY A 108 0.36 -8.19 -1.89
C GLY A 108 -0.08 -6.74 -1.68
N ILE A 109 -1.39 -6.53 -1.57
CA ILE A 109 -2.00 -5.23 -1.27
C ILE A 109 -2.90 -5.35 -0.06
N ILE A 110 -2.75 -4.40 0.85
CA ILE A 110 -3.66 -4.21 1.98
C ILE A 110 -4.30 -2.84 1.90
N MET A 111 -5.52 -2.72 2.44
CA MET A 111 -6.20 -1.45 2.59
C MET A 111 -6.44 -1.18 4.07
N SER A 112 -5.98 -0.02 4.52
CA SER A 112 -6.14 0.47 5.89
C SER A 112 -7.00 1.73 5.87
N THR A 113 -7.85 1.90 6.88
CA THR A 113 -8.54 3.18 7.01
C THR A 113 -7.55 4.29 7.35
N ALA A 114 -6.52 3.99 8.15
CA ALA A 114 -5.53 4.97 8.64
C ALA A 114 -6.20 6.23 9.23
N SER A 115 -7.05 6.02 10.23
CA SER A 115 -7.78 7.07 10.95
C SER A 115 -7.64 6.87 12.46
N ASP A 116 -7.31 7.95 13.17
CA ASP A 116 -7.24 7.99 14.63
C ASP A 116 -8.61 8.32 15.27
N ASP A 117 -9.66 8.47 14.46
CA ASP A 117 -11.03 8.79 14.88
C ASP A 117 -11.96 7.64 14.51
N ASP A 118 -12.57 7.02 15.52
CA ASP A 118 -13.49 5.88 15.40
C ASP A 118 -14.67 6.18 14.47
N LYS A 119 -15.13 7.43 14.43
CA LYS A 119 -16.25 7.84 13.58
C LYS A 119 -15.90 7.87 12.09
N LYS A 120 -14.61 7.82 11.77
CA LYS A 120 -14.07 7.84 10.41
C LYS A 120 -13.54 6.46 9.97
N LEU A 121 -13.81 5.41 10.75
CA LEU A 121 -13.41 4.05 10.40
C LEU A 121 -14.21 3.53 9.20
N CYS A 122 -13.52 2.90 8.24
CA CYS A 122 -14.15 2.18 7.15
C CYS A 122 -14.34 0.73 7.56
N SER A 123 -15.59 0.25 7.52
CA SER A 123 -15.87 -1.18 7.61
C SER A 123 -15.31 -1.91 6.38
N LEU A 124 -15.11 -3.22 6.50
CA LEU A 124 -14.73 -4.07 5.36
C LEU A 124 -15.71 -3.95 4.19
N THR A 125 -17.01 -3.73 4.47
CA THR A 125 -18.03 -3.50 3.44
C THR A 125 -17.74 -2.24 2.63
N HIS A 126 -17.30 -1.15 3.27
CA HIS A 126 -16.92 0.07 2.53
C HIS A 126 -15.72 -0.18 1.62
N VAL A 127 -14.74 -0.95 2.08
CA VAL A 127 -13.56 -1.33 1.27
C VAL A 127 -13.97 -2.18 0.07
N ASP A 128 -14.82 -3.19 0.28
CA ASP A 128 -15.33 -4.07 -0.80
C ASP A 128 -16.11 -3.27 -1.86
N ILE A 129 -16.92 -2.30 -1.43
CA ILE A 129 -17.67 -1.41 -2.34
C ILE A 129 -16.71 -0.57 -3.19
N ILE A 130 -15.69 0.05 -2.59
CA ILE A 130 -14.69 0.85 -3.33
C ILE A 130 -14.00 -0.03 -4.37
N LEU A 131 -13.54 -1.21 -3.97
CA LEU A 131 -12.87 -2.14 -4.88
C LEU A 131 -13.79 -2.65 -5.99
N PHE A 132 -15.08 -2.88 -5.69
CA PHE A 132 -16.08 -3.25 -6.69
C PHE A 132 -16.26 -2.15 -7.73
N TYR A 133 -16.37 -0.89 -7.31
CA TYR A 133 -16.46 0.25 -8.23
C TYR A 133 -15.19 0.50 -9.05
N LEU A 134 -14.03 0.10 -8.52
CA LEU A 134 -12.77 0.10 -9.27
C LEU A 134 -12.66 -1.07 -10.28
N GLY A 135 -13.64 -1.97 -10.33
CA GLY A 135 -13.72 -3.05 -11.32
C GLY A 135 -13.10 -4.37 -10.90
N PHE A 136 -12.67 -4.52 -9.64
CA PHE A 136 -12.06 -5.77 -9.17
C PHE A 136 -13.09 -6.87 -8.99
N SER A 137 -12.75 -8.10 -9.38
CA SER A 137 -13.57 -9.29 -9.22
C SER A 137 -13.72 -9.69 -7.75
N LYS A 138 -14.76 -10.47 -7.43
CA LYS A 138 -14.98 -10.96 -6.05
C LYS A 138 -13.76 -11.71 -5.48
N ARG A 139 -13.00 -12.39 -6.33
CA ARG A 139 -11.78 -13.10 -5.93
C ARG A 139 -10.67 -12.12 -5.54
N GLU A 140 -10.40 -11.11 -6.37
CA GLU A 140 -9.37 -10.11 -6.12
C GLU A 140 -9.69 -9.29 -4.87
N ARG A 141 -10.96 -8.93 -4.67
CA ARG A 141 -11.38 -8.21 -3.47
C ARG A 141 -11.12 -9.01 -2.20
N ARG A 142 -11.43 -10.30 -2.20
CA ARG A 142 -11.09 -11.22 -1.08
C ARG A 142 -9.59 -11.32 -0.82
N LEU A 143 -8.75 -11.29 -1.86
CA LEU A 143 -7.30 -11.26 -1.66
C LEU A 143 -6.89 -10.02 -0.85
N ILE A 144 -7.41 -8.86 -1.23
CA ILE A 144 -7.09 -7.57 -0.60
C ILE A 144 -7.67 -7.43 0.82
N THR A 145 -8.90 -7.90 1.04
CA THR A 145 -9.61 -7.67 2.31
C THR A 145 -9.36 -8.77 3.35
N GLU A 146 -8.99 -9.98 2.93
CA GLU A 146 -8.88 -11.14 3.82
C GLU A 146 -7.49 -11.78 3.75
N VAL A 147 -7.04 -12.17 2.55
CA VAL A 147 -5.83 -13.02 2.41
C VAL A 147 -4.54 -12.25 2.72
N TYR A 148 -4.26 -11.15 2.02
CA TYR A 148 -3.03 -10.39 2.20
C TYR A 148 -2.88 -9.79 3.61
N PRO A 149 -3.95 -9.28 4.27
CA PRO A 149 -3.86 -8.87 5.68
C PRO A 149 -3.46 -10.02 6.61
N ILE A 150 -3.98 -11.23 6.39
CA ILE A 150 -3.61 -12.41 7.18
C ILE A 150 -2.16 -12.82 6.91
N GLU A 151 -1.70 -12.82 5.66
CA GLU A 151 -0.31 -13.14 5.33
C GLU A 151 0.68 -12.14 5.94
N LEU A 152 0.34 -10.86 5.94
CA LEU A 152 1.12 -9.83 6.61
C LEU A 152 1.17 -10.06 8.13
N LEU A 153 0.04 -10.42 8.73
CA LEU A 153 -0.04 -10.76 10.15
C LEU A 153 0.82 -12.00 10.48
N MET A 154 0.76 -13.04 9.65
CA MET A 154 1.59 -14.24 9.82
C MET A 154 3.08 -13.92 9.69
N THR A 155 3.42 -13.07 8.73
CA THR A 155 4.79 -12.56 8.57
C THR A 155 5.25 -11.86 9.86
N TRP A 156 4.41 -11.00 10.44
CA TRP A 156 4.72 -10.32 11.70
C TRP A 156 4.90 -11.28 12.88
N LEU A 157 3.99 -12.23 13.04
CA LEU A 157 4.05 -13.21 14.13
C LEU A 157 5.28 -14.11 14.03
N ASN A 158 5.73 -14.43 12.82
CA ASN A 158 6.92 -15.26 12.57
C ASN A 158 8.25 -14.50 12.77
N TYR A 159 8.23 -13.18 12.96
CA TYR A 159 9.44 -12.42 13.31
C TYR A 159 9.78 -12.47 14.82
N LYS A 160 8.91 -13.03 15.66
CA LYS A 160 9.17 -13.36 17.06
C LYS A 160 9.98 -14.65 17.19
#